data_AF-A0A1Z4C0Q5-F1
#
_entry.id   AF-A0A1Z4C0Q5-F1
#
_cell.length_a   1.000
_cell.length_b   1.000
_cell.length_c   1.000
_cell.angle_alpha   90.00
_cell.angle_beta   90.00
_cell.angle_gamma   90.00
#
_symmetry.space_group_name_H-M   'P 1'
#
loop_
_entity.id
_entity.type
_entity.pdbx_description
1 polymer ?
#
loop_
_entity_poly.entity_id
_entity_poly.type
_entity_poly.pdbx_seq_one_letter_code
_entity_poly.pdbx_strand_id
1 'polypeptide(L)'
;MKQLKKTVLSMAMAATMVLASSPIFAEATGEASVKAAAEGTIAKIEEAVGLAEKGADKKDIVKAINDARQLQKEFRYELTERQRQKSNDKLRIARDTFEEGDKTAAEAKLREALTGYKEMKETYDANHK
;
A
#
# COMPACT_ATOMS: atom_id res chain seq x y z
N MET A 1 28.77 -6.42 53.06
CA MET A 1 27.75 -7.44 52.71
C MET A 1 27.40 -7.21 51.24
N LYS A 2 28.01 -7.95 50.30
CA LYS A 2 27.58 -9.26 49.77
C LYS A 2 26.29 -9.19 48.91
N GLN A 3 26.43 -9.71 47.68
CA GLN A 3 25.42 -10.18 46.71
C GLN A 3 24.78 -9.09 45.83
N LEU A 4 25.15 -8.92 44.54
CA LEU A 4 25.09 -9.87 43.41
C LEU A 4 23.79 -10.70 43.40
N LYS A 5 22.78 -10.21 42.67
CA LYS A 5 21.66 -10.97 42.11
C LYS A 5 21.71 -10.72 40.59
N LYS A 6 22.26 -11.61 39.75
CA LYS A 6 21.74 -12.91 39.27
C LYS A 6 20.30 -12.84 38.74
N THR A 7 20.18 -12.77 37.41
CA THR A 7 19.28 -13.52 36.48
C THR A 7 19.20 -12.71 35.17
N VAL A 8 19.99 -12.99 34.12
CA VAL A 8 19.77 -14.02 33.08
C VAL A 8 18.32 -14.50 32.99
N LEU A 9 17.62 -14.03 31.96
CA LEU A 9 16.59 -14.81 31.30
C LEU A 9 16.59 -14.48 29.80
N SER A 10 17.50 -15.15 29.10
CA SER A 10 17.32 -15.49 27.69
C SER A 10 16.07 -16.36 27.56
N MET A 11 15.05 -15.88 26.85
CA MET A 11 13.98 -16.75 26.36
C MET A 11 13.92 -16.61 24.85
N ALA A 12 14.58 -17.58 24.22
CA ALA A 12 14.37 -17.90 22.83
C ALA A 12 12.89 -18.24 22.60
N MET A 13 12.26 -17.57 21.65
CA MET A 13 11.19 -18.19 20.88
C MET A 13 11.67 -18.28 19.44
N ALA A 14 12.47 -19.33 19.21
CA ALA A 14 12.52 -19.99 17.93
C ALA A 14 11.17 -20.72 17.76
N ALA A 15 10.19 -20.03 17.19
CA ALA A 15 9.05 -20.71 16.59
C ALA A 15 9.46 -21.09 15.16
N THR A 16 10.08 -22.26 15.05
CA THR A 16 10.14 -23.03 13.81
C THR A 16 8.71 -23.28 13.34
N MET A 17 8.22 -22.54 12.36
CA MET A 17 7.16 -23.02 11.50
C MET A 17 7.81 -23.62 10.26
N VAL A 18 8.01 -24.94 10.31
CA VAL A 18 8.42 -25.74 9.17
C VAL A 18 7.22 -26.63 8.82
N LEU A 19 6.86 -26.59 7.53
CA LEU A 19 6.03 -27.52 6.75
C LEU A 19 4.51 -27.28 6.71
N ALA A 20 4.07 -26.63 5.62
CA ALA A 20 3.39 -27.37 4.55
C ALA A 20 3.48 -26.56 3.24
N SER A 21 4.54 -26.81 2.45
CA SER A 21 4.62 -26.33 1.07
C SER A 21 3.67 -27.16 0.20
N SER A 22 2.39 -26.79 0.25
CA SER A 22 1.43 -27.12 -0.81
C SER A 22 1.33 -25.86 -1.67
N PRO A 23 1.71 -25.89 -2.96
CA PRO A 23 1.65 -24.71 -3.83
C PRO A 23 0.22 -24.12 -3.88
N ILE A 24 -0.79 -24.96 -3.72
CA ILE A 24 -2.20 -24.59 -3.74
C ILE A 24 -2.61 -23.66 -2.57
N PHE A 25 -2.00 -23.80 -1.38
CA PHE A 25 -2.33 -22.95 -0.23
C PHE A 25 -1.49 -21.67 -0.19
N ALA A 26 -0.25 -21.70 -0.71
CA ALA A 26 0.60 -20.51 -0.81
C ALA A 26 0.08 -19.52 -1.88
N GLU A 27 -0.42 -20.04 -3.00
CA GLU A 27 -1.03 -19.27 -4.10
C GLU A 27 -2.30 -18.55 -3.62
N ALA A 28 -3.20 -19.25 -2.93
CA ALA A 28 -4.41 -18.67 -2.35
C ALA A 28 -4.14 -17.56 -1.31
N THR A 29 -3.10 -17.71 -0.48
CA THR A 29 -2.70 -16.64 0.45
C THR A 29 -2.08 -15.43 -0.25
N GLY A 30 -1.31 -15.67 -1.32
CA GLY A 30 -0.72 -14.61 -2.12
C GLY A 30 -1.77 -13.80 -2.85
N GLU A 31 -2.73 -14.45 -3.51
CA GLU A 31 -3.82 -13.78 -4.22
C GLU A 31 -4.68 -12.92 -3.30
N ALA A 32 -5.08 -13.47 -2.13
CA ALA A 32 -5.83 -12.71 -1.14
C ALA A 32 -5.07 -11.46 -0.66
N SER A 33 -3.75 -11.56 -0.47
CA SER A 33 -2.93 -10.42 -0.07
C SER A 33 -2.79 -9.36 -1.18
N VAL A 34 -2.63 -9.77 -2.44
CA VAL A 34 -2.53 -8.86 -3.59
C VAL A 34 -3.86 -8.13 -3.80
N LYS A 35 -4.99 -8.84 -3.67
CA LYS A 35 -6.33 -8.26 -3.74
C LYS A 35 -6.57 -7.25 -2.62
N ALA A 36 -6.23 -7.61 -1.38
CA ALA A 36 -6.35 -6.69 -0.24
C ALA A 36 -5.46 -5.44 -0.42
N ALA A 37 -4.25 -5.59 -0.97
CA ALA A 37 -3.37 -4.48 -1.29
C ALA A 37 -3.96 -3.58 -2.38
N ALA A 38 -4.59 -4.15 -3.41
CA ALA A 38 -5.26 -3.40 -4.47
C ALA A 38 -6.42 -2.57 -3.90
N GLU A 39 -7.30 -3.20 -3.14
CA GLU A 39 -8.46 -2.55 -2.50
C GLU A 39 -8.03 -1.47 -1.51
N GLY A 40 -7.04 -1.77 -0.66
CA GLY A 40 -6.49 -0.80 0.29
C GLY A 40 -5.82 0.39 -0.40
N THR A 41 -5.08 0.15 -1.49
CA THR A 41 -4.46 1.22 -2.29
C THR A 41 -5.54 2.15 -2.84
N ILE A 42 -6.57 1.60 -3.49
CA ILE A 42 -7.66 2.38 -4.09
C ILE A 42 -8.40 3.17 -3.01
N ALA A 43 -8.76 2.53 -1.89
CA ALA A 43 -9.46 3.18 -0.78
C ALA A 43 -8.66 4.35 -0.20
N LYS A 44 -7.33 4.22 -0.06
CA LYS A 44 -6.48 5.32 0.43
C LYS A 44 -6.34 6.47 -0.55
N ILE A 45 -6.37 6.19 -1.86
CA ILE A 45 -6.40 7.25 -2.87
C ILE A 45 -7.75 7.98 -2.84
N GLU A 46 -8.86 7.25 -2.71
CA GLU A 46 -10.20 7.84 -2.57
C GLU A 46 -10.33 8.67 -1.28
N GLU A 47 -9.74 8.23 -0.18
CA GLU A 47 -9.62 9.01 1.06
C GLU A 47 -8.84 10.31 0.82
N ALA A 48 -7.69 10.25 0.14
CA ALA A 48 -6.89 11.43 -0.17
C ALA A 48 -7.65 12.42 -1.07
N VAL A 49 -8.38 11.93 -2.08
CA VAL A 49 -9.26 12.76 -2.93
C VAL A 49 -10.35 13.42 -2.10
N GLY A 50 -11.05 12.66 -1.26
CA GLY A 50 -12.11 13.20 -0.41
C GLY A 50 -11.61 14.21 0.63
N LEU A 51 -10.39 14.04 1.15
CA LEU A 51 -9.73 15.02 2.02
C LEU A 51 -9.40 16.31 1.24
N ALA A 52 -8.89 16.19 0.01
CA ALA A 52 -8.58 17.33 -0.85
C ALA A 52 -9.83 18.15 -1.20
N GLU A 53 -10.92 17.48 -1.60
CA GLU A 53 -12.22 18.10 -1.92
C GLU A 53 -12.82 18.87 -0.74
N LYS A 54 -12.65 18.34 0.48
CA LYS A 54 -13.12 18.98 1.72
C LYS A 54 -12.20 20.10 2.21
N GLY A 55 -11.09 20.36 1.50
CA GLY A 55 -10.11 21.37 1.90
C GLY A 55 -9.37 21.02 3.18
N ALA A 56 -9.21 19.73 3.50
CA ALA A 56 -8.53 19.25 4.69
C ALA A 56 -7.07 19.72 4.77
N ASP A 57 -6.47 19.51 5.94
CA ASP A 57 -5.08 19.87 6.17
C ASP A 57 -4.13 19.11 5.26
N LYS A 58 -3.12 19.83 4.76
CA LYS A 58 -2.10 19.29 3.86
C LYS A 58 -1.45 18.02 4.41
N LYS A 59 -1.21 17.98 5.73
CA LYS A 59 -0.58 16.84 6.41
C LYS A 59 -1.41 15.58 6.30
N ASP A 60 -2.73 15.69 6.41
CA ASP A 60 -3.64 14.55 6.35
C ASP A 60 -3.75 14.00 4.93
N ILE A 61 -3.85 14.89 3.94
CA ILE A 61 -3.84 14.52 2.52
C ILE A 61 -2.52 13.80 2.18
N VAL A 62 -1.37 14.39 2.52
CA VAL A 62 -0.05 13.80 2.26
C VAL A 62 0.11 12.45 2.97
N LYS A 63 -0.40 12.31 4.19
CA LYS A 63 -0.40 11.03 4.92
C LYS A 63 -1.19 9.96 4.16
N ALA A 64 -2.41 10.27 3.73
CA ALA A 64 -3.23 9.32 2.96
C ALA A 64 -2.54 8.89 1.65
N ILE A 65 -1.88 9.82 0.95
CA ILE A 65 -1.08 9.50 -0.25
C ILE A 65 0.09 8.57 0.08
N ASN A 66 0.81 8.81 1.17
CA ASN A 66 1.91 7.95 1.58
C ASN A 66 1.44 6.55 1.99
N ASP A 67 0.30 6.44 2.67
CA ASP A 67 -0.33 5.17 3.01
C ASP A 67 -0.69 4.39 1.72
N ALA A 68 -1.27 5.05 0.70
CA ALA A 68 -1.51 4.43 -0.60
C ALA A 68 -0.23 3.95 -1.30
N ARG A 69 0.83 4.77 -1.28
CA ARG A 69 2.15 4.42 -1.87
C ARG A 69 2.83 3.25 -1.16
N GLN A 70 2.52 3.04 0.12
CA GLN A 70 3.00 1.88 0.86
C GLN A 70 2.22 0.62 0.47
N LEU A 71 0.89 0.66 0.45
CA LEU A 71 0.03 -0.48 0.12
C LEU A 71 0.27 -0.99 -1.30
N GLN A 72 0.43 -0.09 -2.27
CA GLN A 72 0.61 -0.47 -3.66
C GLN A 72 1.91 -1.24 -3.93
N LYS A 73 2.86 -1.28 -2.98
CA LYS A 73 4.08 -2.11 -3.10
C LYS A 73 3.75 -3.60 -3.12
N GLU A 74 2.64 -3.99 -2.50
CA GLU A 74 2.12 -5.35 -2.43
C GLU A 74 1.08 -5.63 -3.50
N PHE A 75 0.55 -4.62 -4.19
CA PHE A 75 -0.30 -4.79 -5.37
C PHE A 75 0.57 -5.13 -6.60
N ARG A 76 1.16 -6.32 -6.60
CA ARG A 76 2.09 -6.80 -7.62
C ARG A 76 1.42 -7.78 -8.56
N TYR A 77 1.49 -7.45 -9.85
CA TYR A 77 1.08 -8.34 -10.91
C TYR A 77 1.82 -8.01 -12.20
N GLU A 78 2.56 -8.99 -12.73
CA GLU A 78 3.51 -8.80 -13.84
C GLU A 78 2.89 -8.09 -15.06
N LEU A 79 1.67 -8.48 -15.46
CA LEU A 79 0.98 -7.86 -16.61
C LEU A 79 0.75 -6.35 -16.44
N THR A 80 0.66 -5.88 -15.20
CA THR A 80 0.33 -4.49 -14.87
C THR A 80 1.46 -3.73 -14.19
N GLU A 81 2.66 -4.32 -14.05
CA GLU A 81 3.77 -3.72 -13.29
C GLU A 81 4.20 -2.36 -13.86
N ARG A 82 4.22 -2.22 -15.20
CA ARG A 82 4.51 -0.91 -15.83
C ARG A 82 3.45 0.13 -15.50
N GLN A 83 2.19 -0.26 -15.44
CA GLN A 83 1.09 0.63 -15.06
C GLN A 83 1.19 1.00 -13.58
N ARG A 84 1.54 0.04 -12.71
CA ARG A 84 1.80 0.29 -11.28
C ARG A 84 2.86 1.37 -11.07
N GLN A 85 3.97 1.29 -11.81
CA GLN A 85 5.05 2.29 -11.73
C GLN A 85 4.55 3.68 -12.16
N LYS A 86 3.86 3.76 -13.31
CA LYS A 86 3.27 5.01 -13.80
C LYS A 86 2.27 5.61 -12.80
N SER A 87 1.36 4.81 -12.25
CA SER A 87 0.38 5.25 -11.26
C SER A 87 1.05 5.70 -9.96
N ASN A 88 2.08 4.99 -9.49
CA ASN A 88 2.86 5.41 -8.33
C ASN A 88 3.63 6.73 -8.58
N ASP A 89 4.11 6.98 -9.79
CA ASP A 89 4.71 8.27 -10.14
C ASP A 89 3.68 9.41 -10.05
N LYS A 90 2.43 9.16 -10.45
CA LYS A 90 1.33 10.13 -10.26
C LYS A 90 1.07 10.40 -8.78
N LEU A 91 1.07 9.37 -7.91
CA LEU A 91 0.98 9.58 -6.46
C LEU A 91 2.14 10.40 -5.90
N ARG A 92 3.37 10.15 -6.37
CA ARG A 92 4.54 10.95 -5.98
C ARG A 92 4.37 12.41 -6.39
N ILE A 93 4.01 12.66 -7.65
CA ILE A 93 3.79 14.02 -8.15
C ILE A 93 2.69 14.70 -7.35
N ALA A 94 1.54 14.04 -7.14
CA ALA A 94 0.45 14.60 -6.36
C ALA A 94 0.90 15.01 -4.95
N ARG A 95 1.66 14.17 -4.26
CA ARG A 95 2.24 14.48 -2.95
C ARG A 95 3.11 15.75 -3.02
N ASP A 96 4.06 15.77 -3.94
CA ASP A 96 5.02 16.88 -4.09
C ASP A 96 4.28 18.19 -4.40
N THR A 97 3.27 18.13 -5.28
CA THR A 97 2.44 19.28 -5.64
C THR A 97 1.54 19.76 -4.48
N PHE A 98 1.02 18.85 -3.64
CA PHE A 98 0.34 19.26 -2.39
C PHE A 98 1.32 19.96 -1.45
N GLU A 99 2.55 19.45 -1.31
CA GLU A 99 3.61 20.06 -0.50
C GLU A 99 3.92 21.49 -0.93
N GLU A 100 3.94 21.74 -2.24
CA GLU A 100 4.13 23.05 -2.89
C GLU A 100 2.91 23.96 -2.79
N GLY A 101 1.72 23.42 -2.50
CA GLY A 101 0.50 24.18 -2.22
C GLY A 101 -0.48 24.31 -3.40
N ASP A 102 -0.18 23.73 -4.56
CA ASP A 102 -1.11 23.70 -5.70
C ASP A 102 -2.10 22.53 -5.56
N LYS A 103 -3.16 22.78 -4.79
CA LYS A 103 -4.18 21.77 -4.49
C LYS A 103 -4.88 21.23 -5.74
N THR A 104 -5.15 22.08 -6.73
CA THR A 104 -5.89 21.71 -7.94
C THR A 104 -5.06 20.77 -8.82
N ALA A 105 -3.80 21.12 -9.09
CA ALA A 105 -2.93 20.27 -9.88
C ALA A 105 -2.61 18.94 -9.16
N ALA A 106 -2.46 18.98 -7.84
CA ALA A 106 -2.23 17.79 -7.03
C ALA A 106 -3.44 16.83 -7.05
N GLU A 107 -4.65 17.36 -6.93
CA GLU A 107 -5.89 16.56 -7.01
C GLU A 107 -6.06 15.91 -8.39
N ALA A 108 -5.77 16.63 -9.46
CA ALA A 108 -5.81 16.06 -10.82
C ALA A 108 -4.87 14.84 -10.94
N LYS A 109 -3.66 14.92 -10.37
CA LYS A 109 -2.70 13.82 -10.35
C LYS A 109 -3.14 12.66 -9.46
N LEU A 110 -3.78 12.93 -8.33
CA LEU A 110 -4.42 11.90 -7.50
C LEU A 110 -5.47 11.11 -8.28
N ARG A 111 -6.33 11.81 -9.05
CA ARG A 111 -7.36 11.18 -9.87
C ARG A 111 -6.78 10.37 -11.03
N GLU A 112 -5.73 10.86 -11.68
CA GLU A 112 -4.97 10.07 -12.66
C GLU A 112 -4.42 8.77 -12.06
N ALA A 113 -3.87 8.83 -10.83
CA ALA A 113 -3.40 7.64 -10.13
C ALA A 113 -4.55 6.69 -9.79
N LEU A 114 -5.69 7.21 -9.32
CA LEU A 114 -6.87 6.43 -8.96
C LEU A 114 -7.38 5.62 -10.15
N THR A 115 -7.54 6.28 -11.31
CA THR A 115 -7.94 5.61 -12.55
C THR A 115 -6.97 4.49 -12.91
N GLY A 116 -5.67 4.77 -12.87
CA GLY A 116 -4.65 3.76 -13.18
C GLY A 116 -4.71 2.53 -12.25
N TYR A 117 -4.89 2.71 -10.95
CA TYR A 117 -5.02 1.58 -10.02
C TYR A 117 -6.36 0.82 -10.17
N LYS A 118 -7.45 1.48 -10.56
CA LYS A 118 -8.73 0.81 -10.87
C LYS A 118 -8.62 -0.07 -12.11
N GLU A 119 -8.02 0.44 -13.18
CA GLU A 119 -7.75 -0.33 -14.42
C GLU A 119 -6.83 -1.53 -14.15
N MET A 120 -5.81 -1.36 -13.31
CA MET A 120 -4.97 -2.48 -12.88
C MET A 120 -5.77 -3.55 -12.13
N LYS A 121 -6.65 -3.13 -11.21
CA LYS A 121 -7.46 -4.08 -10.42
C LYS A 121 -8.43 -4.84 -11.32
N GLU A 122 -9.05 -4.17 -12.28
CA GLU A 122 -9.91 -4.81 -13.27
C GLU A 122 -9.13 -5.88 -14.06
N THR A 123 -7.92 -5.56 -14.51
CA THR A 123 -7.04 -6.52 -15.18
C THR A 123 -6.68 -7.69 -14.27
N TYR A 124 -6.37 -7.44 -13.00
CA TYR A 124 -6.06 -8.47 -12.03
C TYR A 124 -7.26 -9.41 -11.80
N ASP A 125 -8.44 -8.85 -11.50
CA ASP A 125 -9.67 -9.60 -11.25
C ASP A 125 -10.10 -10.44 -12.46
N ALA A 126 -9.88 -9.95 -13.68
CA ALA A 126 -10.18 -10.68 -14.91
C ALA A 126 -9.34 -11.96 -15.08
N ASN A 127 -8.16 -12.02 -14.44
CA ASN A 127 -7.20 -13.12 -14.54
C ASN A 127 -7.16 -14.03 -13.30
N HIS A 128 -7.91 -13.73 -12.23
CA HIS A 128 -7.89 -14.47 -10.95
C HIS A 128 -9.32 -14.74 -10.44
N LYS A 129 -10.12 -15.45 -11.23
CA LYS A 129 -11.52 -15.77 -10.91
C LYS A 129 -11.69 -17.02 -10.06
#